data_AF-A0A9N9D1G9-F1
#
_entry.id   AF-A0A9N9D1G9-F1
#
_cell.length_a   1.000
_cell.length_b   1.000
_cell.length_c   1.000
_cell.angle_alpha   90.00
_cell.angle_beta   90.00
_cell.angle_gamma   90.00
#
_symmetry.space_group_name_H-M   'P 1'
#
loop_
_entity.id
_entity.type
_entity.pdbx_description
1 polymer ?
#
loop_
_entity_poly.entity_id
_entity_poly.type
_entity_poly.pdbx_seq_one_letter_code
_entity_poly.pdbx_strand_id
1 'polypeptide(L)'
;MSAYDKSQANSCASFHRKVLDQYPNIFYEFNDENINYYGISDEASCPLCKLDHDDEEGIKGEYKDETYYIKCEQNKKEIQITA
;
A
#
# COMPACT_ATOMS: atom_id res chain seq x y z
N MET A 1 18.36 1.47 -28.92
CA MET A 1 16.98 1.27 -28.42
C MET A 1 16.88 -0.16 -27.91
N SER A 2 17.05 -0.36 -26.61
CA SER A 2 16.01 -0.36 -25.56
C SER A 2 15.33 -1.73 -25.43
N ALA A 3 15.79 -2.53 -24.45
CA ALA A 3 14.93 -3.47 -23.74
C ALA A 3 14.39 -2.82 -22.45
N TYR A 4 14.29 -1.50 -22.46
CA TYR A 4 13.65 -0.70 -21.42
C TYR A 4 12.23 -0.43 -21.93
N ASP A 5 11.30 -1.38 -21.81
CA ASP A 5 9.86 -1.07 -22.02
C ASP A 5 8.80 -2.14 -21.71
N LYS A 6 9.08 -3.22 -20.95
CA LYS A 6 8.00 -4.20 -20.63
C LYS A 6 7.78 -4.58 -19.17
N SER A 7 8.53 -4.07 -18.20
CA SER A 7 8.26 -4.37 -16.77
C SER A 7 7.88 -3.16 -15.93
N GLN A 8 7.77 -1.97 -16.51
CA GLN A 8 7.48 -0.75 -15.73
C GLN A 8 6.00 -0.58 -15.34
N ALA A 9 5.10 -1.39 -15.91
CA ALA A 9 3.66 -1.34 -15.62
C ALA A 9 3.23 -2.12 -14.36
N ASN A 10 4.02 -3.12 -13.92
CA ASN A 10 3.75 -3.97 -12.76
C ASN A 10 4.89 -3.88 -11.73
N SER A 11 5.19 -2.66 -11.28
CA SER A 11 6.20 -2.43 -10.23
C SER A 11 5.51 -2.04 -8.93
N CYS A 12 6.19 -2.23 -7.80
CA CYS A 12 5.70 -1.76 -6.49
C CYS A 12 5.24 -0.29 -6.53
N ALA A 13 5.89 0.54 -7.35
CA ALA A 13 5.53 1.94 -7.59
C ALA A 13 4.20 2.14 -8.36
N SER A 14 3.81 1.23 -9.27
CA SER A 14 2.55 1.35 -10.00
C SER A 14 1.33 1.00 -9.13
N PHE A 15 1.47 0.00 -8.25
CA PHE A 15 0.44 -0.36 -7.28
C PHE A 15 0.34 0.64 -6.12
N HIS A 16 1.48 1.20 -5.69
CA HIS A 16 1.52 2.27 -4.71
C HIS A 16 0.55 3.42 -5.05
N ARG A 17 0.61 3.92 -6.28
CA ARG A 17 -0.28 5.00 -6.73
C ARG A 17 -1.76 4.60 -6.66
N LYS A 18 -2.09 3.34 -6.96
CA LYS A 18 -3.47 2.83 -6.86
C LYS A 18 -3.98 2.80 -5.44
N VAL A 19 -3.12 2.45 -4.47
CA VAL A 19 -3.48 2.50 -3.04
C VAL A 19 -3.85 3.93 -2.65
N LEU A 20 -3.02 4.92 -3.02
CA LEU A 20 -3.29 6.32 -2.71
C LEU A 20 -4.57 6.84 -3.39
N ASP A 21 -4.84 6.42 -4.64
CA ASP A 21 -6.07 6.79 -5.36
C ASP A 21 -7.32 6.17 -4.73
N GLN A 22 -7.24 4.92 -4.25
CA GLN A 22 -8.36 4.21 -3.65
C GLN A 22 -8.64 4.63 -2.20
N TYR A 23 -7.59 5.07 -1.50
CA TYR A 23 -7.64 5.38 -0.07
C TYR A 23 -7.01 6.76 0.18
N PRO A 24 -7.78 7.85 0.01
CA PRO A 24 -7.24 9.23 0.08
C PRO A 24 -6.72 9.64 1.46
N ASN A 25 -7.07 8.89 2.51
CA ASN A 25 -6.60 9.12 3.88
C ASN A 25 -5.30 8.36 4.20
N ILE A 26 -4.77 7.59 3.25
CA ILE A 26 -3.48 6.92 3.34
C ILE A 26 -2.43 7.81 2.65
N PHE A 27 -1.25 7.95 3.25
CA PHE A 27 -0.11 8.61 2.62
C PHE A 27 1.13 7.70 2.62
N TYR A 28 2.02 7.92 1.66
CA TYR A 28 3.28 7.18 1.57
C TYR A 28 4.25 7.65 2.66
N GLU A 29 4.84 6.72 3.41
CA GLU A 29 5.92 7.04 4.33
C GLU A 29 7.28 6.70 3.74
N PHE A 30 7.53 5.40 3.50
CA PHE A 30 8.78 4.91 2.97
C PHE A 30 8.61 3.53 2.32
N ASN A 31 9.68 3.04 1.72
CA ASN A 31 9.78 1.69 1.21
C ASN A 31 11.01 1.02 1.82
N ASP A 32 10.87 -0.24 2.19
CA ASP A 32 11.94 -1.12 2.62
C ASP A 32 11.89 -2.37 1.73
N GLU A 33 12.85 -2.48 0.82
CA GLU A 33 12.91 -3.51 -0.22
C GLU A 33 11.61 -3.61 -1.05
N ASN A 34 10.85 -4.69 -0.89
CA ASN A 34 9.60 -4.95 -1.60
C ASN A 34 8.35 -4.60 -0.78
N ILE A 35 8.53 -3.94 0.36
CA ILE A 35 7.47 -3.54 1.28
C ILE A 35 7.35 -2.02 1.27
N ASN A 36 6.18 -1.51 0.90
CA ASN A 36 5.82 -0.10 1.07
C ASN A 36 5.15 0.08 2.43
N TYR A 37 5.50 1.16 3.10
CA TYR A 37 4.92 1.58 4.35
C TYR A 37 4.12 2.85 4.12
N TYR A 38 2.93 2.86 4.69
CA TYR A 38 2.00 3.95 4.58
C TYR A 38 1.46 4.31 5.94
N GLY A 39 1.33 5.61 6.17
CA GLY A 39 0.62 6.16 7.30
C GLY A 39 -0.84 6.39 6.95
N ILE A 40 -1.66 6.55 7.98
CA ILE A 40 -3.03 7.06 7.85
C ILE A 40 -3.04 8.42 8.52
N SER A 41 -3.72 9.40 7.94
CA SER A 41 -3.84 10.72 8.57
C SER A 41 -4.50 10.62 9.95
N ASP A 42 -3.95 11.28 10.96
CA ASP A 42 -4.33 11.20 12.40
C ASP A 42 -5.84 11.39 12.68
N GLU A 43 -6.57 12.09 11.81
CA GLU A 43 -8.01 12.34 11.95
C GLU A 43 -8.89 11.23 11.33
N ALA A 44 -8.29 10.23 10.68
CA ALA A 44 -9.00 9.21 9.92
C ALA A 44 -8.91 7.83 10.56
N SER A 45 -10.04 7.12 10.53
CA SER A 45 -10.04 5.67 10.74
C SER A 45 -9.29 4.97 9.61
N CYS A 46 -8.59 3.88 9.94
CA CYS A 46 -7.92 3.07 8.94
C CYS A 46 -8.95 2.54 7.92
N PRO A 47 -8.80 2.85 6.62
CA PRO A 47 -9.83 2.55 5.65
C PRO A 47 -9.97 1.05 5.37
N LEU A 48 -8.97 0.23 5.74
CA LEU A 48 -8.99 -1.22 5.59
C LEU A 48 -9.80 -1.89 6.70
N CYS A 49 -9.51 -1.56 7.96
CA CYS A 49 -10.14 -2.18 9.12
C CYS A 49 -11.37 -1.46 9.67
N LYS A 50 -11.58 -0.18 9.29
CA LYS A 50 -12.64 0.70 9.79
C LYS A 50 -12.60 0.92 11.30
N LEU A 51 -11.40 0.85 11.88
CA LEU A 51 -11.13 1.18 13.28
C LEU A 51 -10.36 2.49 13.36
N ASP A 52 -10.48 3.18 14.49
CA ASP A 52 -9.66 4.35 14.80
C ASP A 52 -8.19 3.94 14.79
N HIS A 53 -7.36 4.74 14.12
CA HIS A 53 -5.94 4.47 13.96
C HIS A 53 -5.22 4.71 15.29
N ASP A 54 -4.39 3.75 15.69
CA ASP A 54 -3.34 3.96 16.69
C ASP A 54 -2.09 4.46 15.96
N ASP A 55 -1.57 5.64 16.30
CA ASP A 55 -0.44 6.32 15.63
C ASP A 55 0.82 5.44 15.49
N GLU A 56 0.92 4.35 16.25
CA GLU A 56 2.02 3.37 16.18
C GLU A 56 1.84 2.29 15.07
N GLU A 57 0.64 2.12 14.50
CA GLU A 57 0.27 0.96 13.66
C GLU A 57 -0.21 1.34 12.25
N GLY A 58 0.72 1.38 11.28
CA GLY A 58 0.43 1.80 9.90
C GLY A 58 -0.17 0.73 8.98
N ILE A 59 0.05 0.94 7.67
CA ILE A 59 -0.33 0.02 6.60
C ILE A 59 0.93 -0.42 5.85
N LYS A 60 1.03 -1.72 5.60
CA LYS A 60 2.09 -2.33 4.79
C LYS A 60 1.53 -2.77 3.45
N GLY A 61 2.28 -2.55 2.39
CA GLY A 61 1.98 -3.00 1.05
C GLY A 61 3.09 -3.87 0.49
N GLU A 62 2.79 -5.11 0.13
CA GLU A 62 3.76 -6.10 -0.33
C GLU A 62 3.39 -6.59 -1.74
N TYR A 63 4.38 -6.61 -2.63
CA TYR A 63 4.23 -7.25 -3.94
C TYR A 63 4.77 -8.68 -3.89
N LYS A 64 3.88 -9.67 -4.04
CA LYS A 64 4.22 -11.10 -4.09
C LYS A 64 3.29 -11.82 -5.07
N ASP A 65 3.79 -12.88 -5.71
CA ASP A 65 2.98 -13.72 -6.60
C ASP A 65 2.18 -12.93 -7.66
N GLU A 66 2.86 -11.96 -8.31
CA GLU A 66 2.28 -11.05 -9.32
C GLU A 66 1.09 -10.20 -8.82
N THR A 67 0.94 -10.13 -7.51
CA THR A 67 -0.18 -9.51 -6.83
C THR A 67 0.32 -8.51 -5.79
N TYR A 68 -0.39 -7.39 -5.66
CA TYR A 68 -0.12 -6.44 -4.59
C TYR A 68 -1.11 -6.62 -3.45
N TYR A 69 -0.60 -6.75 -2.24
CA TYR A 69 -1.38 -6.91 -1.02
C TYR A 69 -1.16 -5.70 -0.14
N ILE A 70 -2.23 -5.15 0.42
CA ILE A 70 -2.15 -4.15 1.48
C ILE A 70 -2.71 -4.71 2.77
N LYS A 71 -2.04 -4.43 3.87
CA LYS A 71 -2.35 -4.96 5.19
C LYS A 71 -2.30 -3.87 6.24
N CYS A 72 -3.37 -3.73 6.99
CA CYS A 72 -3.36 -2.92 8.21
C CYS A 72 -2.67 -3.71 9.32
N GLU A 73 -1.70 -3.11 10.00
CA GLU A 73 -0.97 -3.79 11.07
C GLU A 73 -1.82 -3.97 12.33
N GLN A 74 -2.62 -2.96 12.68
CA GLN A 74 -3.50 -2.91 13.84
C GLN A 74 -4.47 -4.11 13.97
N ASN A 75 -5.04 -4.60 12.87
CA ASN A 75 -5.95 -5.76 12.89
C ASN A 75 -5.54 -6.88 11.93
N LYS A 76 -4.36 -6.78 11.31
CA LYS A 76 -3.81 -7.73 10.34
C LYS A 76 -4.72 -8.02 9.15
N LYS A 77 -5.71 -7.17 8.86
CA LYS A 77 -6.59 -7.33 7.70
C LYS A 77 -5.81 -7.02 6.43
N GLU A 78 -5.77 -7.99 5.54
CA GLU A 78 -5.10 -7.93 4.25
C GLU A 78 -6.12 -7.89 3.11
N ILE A 79 -5.85 -7.09 2.08
CA ILE A 79 -6.68 -6.94 0.88
C ILE A 79 -5.77 -6.99 -0.34
N GLN A 80 -6.25 -7.62 -1.41
CA GLN A 80 -5.59 -7.64 -2.71
C GLN A 80 -5.93 -6.37 -3.51
N ILE A 81 -4.92 -5.71 -4.05
CA ILE A 81 -5.06 -4.64 -5.05
C ILE A 81 -4.91 -5.25 -6.44
N THR A 82 -5.97 -5.15 -7.23
CA THR A 82 -5.98 -5.60 -8.62
C THR A 82 -5.42 -4.54 -9.56
N ALA A 83 -4.87 -4.99 -10.70
CA ALA A 83 -4.45 -4.10 -11.78
C ALA A 83 -5.62 -3.33 -12.40
#